data_AF-A0A843SY44-F1
#
_entry.id   AF-A0A843SY44-F1
#
_cell.length_a   1.000
_cell.length_b   1.000
_cell.length_c   1.000
_cell.angle_alpha   90.00
_cell.angle_beta   90.00
_cell.angle_gamma   90.00
#
_symmetry.space_group_name_H-M   'P 1'
#
loop_
_entity.id
_entity.type
_entity.pdbx_description
1 polymer ?
#
loop_
_entity_poly.entity_id
_entity_poly.type
_entity_poly.pdbx_seq_one_letter_code
_entity_poly.pdbx_strand_id
1 'polypeptide(L)'
;MFNLLLAPTNAALREQLAIVPHHRDRLRRPAPSPGAIEDERFRQALAWNVFRTLELLPPAFWLRRLQARLHIDVFPAAPQTVLVGLWRPLTLPLAQHVDGPRPDVVADVTIETEHAVWTLTLSGDDLRRVESESAKEDSSARLIDAMSWHAGTRDCYFGVISSRPRHQDAGVALVERYFRSRESLQLRSASRVNLLANVKGIGSIRWTDLAAILGDCERAAALMEIERTLARNAVTWLERVGIA
;
A
#
# COMPACT_ATOMS: atom_id res chain seq x y z
N MET A 1 -21.41 -21.51 -35.24
CA MET A 1 -20.08 -21.87 -34.73
C MET A 1 -19.89 -21.08 -33.43
N PHE A 2 -20.27 -21.69 -32.30
CA PHE A 2 -20.23 -21.03 -30.99
C PHE A 2 -18.77 -21.00 -30.49
N ASN A 3 -18.18 -19.81 -30.40
CA ASN A 3 -16.95 -19.61 -29.64
C ASN A 3 -17.29 -19.79 -28.15
N LEU A 4 -16.98 -20.97 -27.62
CA LEU A 4 -16.83 -21.20 -26.19
C LEU A 4 -15.61 -20.39 -25.71
N LEU A 5 -15.83 -19.11 -25.39
CA LEU A 5 -14.92 -18.36 -24.51
C LEU A 5 -14.94 -19.09 -23.16
N LEU A 6 -13.98 -19.98 -22.96
CA LEU A 6 -13.70 -20.56 -21.66
C LEU A 6 -13.58 -19.41 -20.66
N ALA A 7 -14.48 -19.38 -19.68
CA ALA A 7 -14.36 -18.45 -18.57
C ALA A 7 -12.95 -18.61 -17.98
N PRO A 8 -12.21 -17.51 -17.76
CA PRO A 8 -10.84 -17.60 -17.26
C PRO A 8 -10.82 -18.42 -15.98
N THR A 9 -9.86 -19.33 -15.87
CA THR A 9 -9.63 -20.08 -14.62
C THR A 9 -9.37 -19.09 -13.48
N ASN A 10 -9.72 -19.48 -12.26
CA ASN A 10 -9.55 -18.61 -11.08
C ASN A 10 -8.10 -18.10 -10.95
N ALA A 11 -7.11 -18.93 -11.31
CA ALA A 11 -5.69 -18.53 -11.39
C ALA A 11 -5.42 -17.41 -12.41
N ALA A 12 -5.95 -17.51 -13.64
CA ALA A 12 -5.76 -16.48 -14.66
C ALA A 12 -6.45 -15.16 -14.28
N LEU A 13 -7.57 -15.23 -13.57
CA LEU A 13 -8.29 -14.05 -13.07
C LEU A 13 -7.50 -13.30 -11.98
N ARG A 14 -6.82 -14.05 -11.10
CA ARG A 14 -6.05 -13.50 -9.97
C ARG A 14 -4.86 -12.65 -10.42
N GLU A 15 -4.26 -12.94 -11.57
CA GLU A 15 -3.14 -12.15 -12.10
C GLU A 15 -3.59 -10.99 -13.02
N GLN A 16 -4.90 -10.89 -13.30
CA GLN A 16 -5.43 -9.93 -14.26
C GLN A 16 -5.30 -8.49 -13.74
N LEU A 17 -4.63 -7.64 -14.53
CA LEU A 17 -4.61 -6.19 -14.33
C LEU A 17 -5.79 -5.59 -15.11
N ALA A 18 -6.91 -5.38 -14.43
CA ALA A 18 -8.17 -4.96 -15.04
C ALA A 18 -8.21 -3.44 -15.34
N ILE A 19 -7.34 -2.65 -14.70
CA ILE A 19 -7.43 -1.18 -14.68
C ILE A 19 -6.16 -0.57 -15.28
N VAL A 20 -6.28 0.35 -16.23
CA VAL A 20 -5.16 1.09 -16.89
C VAL A 20 -3.96 0.20 -17.26
N PRO A 21 -4.11 -0.81 -18.13
CA PRO A 21 -3.08 -1.83 -18.38
C PRO A 21 -1.77 -1.31 -18.98
N HIS A 22 -1.74 -0.09 -19.50
CA HIS A 22 -0.58 0.54 -20.14
C HIS A 22 0.10 1.62 -19.28
N HIS A 23 -0.18 1.66 -17.97
CA HIS A 23 0.42 2.65 -17.07
C HIS A 23 1.92 2.41 -16.84
N ARG A 24 2.72 3.49 -16.74
CA ARG A 24 4.19 3.46 -16.64
C ARG A 24 4.72 2.61 -15.47
N ASP A 25 4.02 2.59 -14.35
CA ASP A 25 4.43 1.84 -13.16
C ASP A 25 4.40 0.32 -13.40
N ARG A 26 3.73 -0.15 -14.46
CA ARG A 26 3.81 -1.57 -14.87
C ARG A 26 5.23 -1.98 -15.21
N LEU A 27 6.04 -1.05 -15.74
CA LEU A 27 7.46 -1.27 -16.05
C LEU A 27 8.33 -1.39 -14.80
N ARG A 28 7.82 -0.95 -13.65
CA ARG A 28 8.52 -0.95 -12.35
C ARG A 28 8.09 -2.09 -11.44
N ARG A 29 7.17 -2.95 -11.90
CA ARG A 29 6.65 -4.09 -11.15
C ARG A 29 7.81 -5.02 -10.74
N PRO A 30 8.01 -5.28 -9.44
CA PRO A 30 9.07 -6.16 -8.96
C PRO A 30 8.95 -7.56 -9.55
N ALA A 31 10.08 -8.14 -9.93
CA ALA A 31 10.13 -9.54 -10.34
C ALA A 31 9.77 -10.43 -9.15
N PRO A 32 8.92 -11.45 -9.34
CA PRO A 32 8.55 -12.31 -8.25
C PRO A 32 9.71 -13.19 -7.78
N SER A 33 9.77 -13.45 -6.49
CA SER A 33 10.72 -14.35 -5.86
C SER A 33 10.52 -15.80 -6.31
N PRO A 34 11.61 -16.55 -6.53
CA PRO A 34 11.51 -18.00 -6.75
C PRO A 34 10.78 -18.68 -5.58
N GLY A 35 9.73 -19.45 -5.89
CA GLY A 35 8.92 -20.20 -4.92
C GLY A 35 7.65 -19.50 -4.42
N ALA A 36 7.48 -18.19 -4.68
CA ALA A 36 6.32 -17.40 -4.21
C ALA A 36 5.58 -16.69 -5.36
N ILE A 37 5.76 -17.18 -6.60
CA ILE A 37 5.43 -16.44 -7.82
C ILE A 37 3.94 -16.11 -7.92
N GLU A 38 3.07 -17.09 -7.69
CA GLU A 38 1.62 -16.90 -7.83
C GLU A 38 1.08 -15.93 -6.77
N ASP A 39 1.49 -16.10 -5.52
CA ASP A 39 1.05 -15.25 -4.41
C ASP A 39 1.54 -13.81 -4.53
N GLU A 40 2.79 -13.61 -4.96
CA GLU A 40 3.32 -12.28 -5.24
C GLU A 40 2.64 -11.63 -6.43
N ARG A 41 2.37 -12.39 -7.51
CA ARG A 41 1.65 -11.86 -8.66
C ARG A 41 0.22 -11.47 -8.33
N PHE A 42 -0.45 -12.27 -7.50
CA PHE A 42 -1.78 -11.96 -7.00
C PHE A 42 -1.77 -10.68 -6.15
N ARG A 43 -0.84 -10.55 -5.19
CA ARG A 43 -0.68 -9.33 -4.37
C ARG A 43 -0.41 -8.09 -5.21
N GLN A 44 0.43 -8.22 -6.23
CA GLN A 44 0.71 -7.14 -7.16
C GLN A 44 -0.53 -6.77 -8.00
N ALA A 45 -1.35 -7.74 -8.40
CA ALA A 45 -2.62 -7.49 -9.08
C ALA A 45 -3.64 -6.81 -8.17
N LEU A 46 -3.71 -7.20 -6.88
CA LEU A 46 -4.54 -6.53 -5.87
C LEU A 46 -4.13 -5.06 -5.73
N ALA A 47 -2.85 -4.78 -5.50
CA ALA A 47 -2.34 -3.42 -5.39
C ALA A 47 -2.68 -2.62 -6.65
N TRP A 48 -2.45 -3.20 -7.82
CA TRP A 48 -2.72 -2.54 -9.09
C TRP A 48 -4.20 -2.17 -9.26
N ASN A 49 -5.09 -3.16 -9.18
CA ASN A 49 -6.52 -2.96 -9.47
C ASN A 49 -7.17 -2.03 -8.43
N VAL A 50 -6.76 -2.11 -7.16
CA VAL A 50 -7.29 -1.23 -6.11
C VAL A 50 -6.77 0.19 -6.28
N PHE A 51 -5.45 0.38 -6.25
CA PHE A 51 -4.88 1.72 -6.14
C PHE A 51 -4.93 2.51 -7.45
N ARG A 52 -4.90 1.85 -8.61
CA ARG A 52 -5.18 2.54 -9.89
C ARG A 52 -6.64 2.94 -10.02
N THR A 53 -7.56 2.16 -9.45
CA THR A 53 -8.97 2.59 -9.40
C THR A 53 -9.11 3.81 -8.49
N LEU A 54 -8.52 3.79 -7.29
CA LEU A 54 -8.56 4.92 -6.37
C LEU A 54 -7.95 6.20 -6.96
N GLU A 55 -6.88 6.08 -7.74
CA GLU A 55 -6.27 7.23 -8.44
C GLU A 55 -7.22 7.89 -9.44
N LEU A 56 -8.11 7.11 -10.07
CA LEU A 56 -9.11 7.60 -11.02
C LEU A 56 -10.38 8.15 -10.34
N LEU A 57 -10.49 8.04 -9.01
CA LEU A 57 -11.64 8.51 -8.24
C LEU A 57 -11.29 9.81 -7.49
N PRO A 58 -12.25 10.73 -7.32
CA PRO A 58 -12.00 11.96 -6.56
C PRO A 58 -11.56 11.66 -5.12
N PRO A 59 -10.39 12.18 -4.68
CA PRO A 59 -9.79 11.86 -3.37
C PRO A 59 -10.71 12.04 -2.17
N ALA A 60 -11.60 13.04 -2.23
CA ALA A 60 -12.57 13.36 -1.19
C ALA A 60 -13.47 12.17 -0.82
N PHE A 61 -13.68 11.22 -1.73
CA PHE A 61 -14.56 10.06 -1.50
C PHE A 61 -13.85 8.90 -0.81
N TRP A 62 -12.53 8.76 -0.93
CA TRP A 62 -11.85 7.56 -0.44
C TRP A 62 -10.71 7.84 0.54
N LEU A 63 -10.00 8.97 0.42
CA LEU A 63 -8.79 9.20 1.21
C LEU A 63 -9.08 9.33 2.71
N ARG A 64 -10.14 10.07 3.06
CA ARG A 64 -10.58 10.18 4.47
C ARG A 64 -10.98 8.84 5.06
N ARG A 65 -11.61 7.97 4.26
CA ARG A 65 -12.00 6.61 4.66
C ARG A 65 -10.77 5.70 4.83
N LEU A 66 -9.75 5.87 3.99
CA LEU A 66 -8.47 5.19 4.13
C LEU A 66 -7.78 5.59 5.44
N GLN A 67 -7.67 6.91 5.70
CA GLN A 67 -7.08 7.46 6.93
C GLN A 67 -7.78 6.94 8.18
N ALA A 68 -9.12 6.98 8.21
CA ALA A 68 -9.90 6.49 9.33
C ALA A 68 -9.64 5.00 9.62
N ARG A 69 -9.53 4.17 8.57
CA ARG A 69 -9.25 2.73 8.74
C ARG A 69 -7.79 2.43 9.13
N LEU A 70 -6.87 3.34 8.83
CA LEU A 70 -5.49 3.32 9.32
C LEU A 70 -5.35 3.86 10.76
N HIS A 71 -6.45 4.27 11.41
CA HIS A 71 -6.45 4.88 12.75
C HIS A 71 -5.61 6.16 12.83
N ILE A 72 -5.75 7.01 11.81
CA ILE A 72 -5.12 8.33 11.75
C ILE A 72 -6.15 9.40 12.14
N ASP A 73 -5.92 10.08 13.27
CA ASP A 73 -6.89 11.01 13.86
C ASP A 73 -6.82 12.44 13.31
N VAL A 74 -5.75 12.78 12.58
CA VAL A 74 -5.55 14.12 12.01
C VAL A 74 -6.00 14.14 10.55
N PHE A 75 -7.04 14.94 10.27
CA PHE A 75 -7.58 15.11 8.94
C PHE A 75 -7.17 16.48 8.37
N PRO A 76 -6.19 16.54 7.46
CA PRO A 76 -5.96 17.76 6.70
C PRO A 76 -7.18 18.06 5.82
N ALA A 77 -7.24 19.29 5.29
CA ALA A 77 -8.23 19.65 4.28
C ALA A 77 -8.21 18.65 3.11
N ALA A 78 -9.36 18.46 2.46
CA ALA A 78 -9.47 17.55 1.33
C ALA A 78 -8.48 17.98 0.23
N PRO A 79 -7.55 17.11 -0.18
CA PRO A 79 -6.53 17.50 -1.14
C PRO A 79 -7.16 17.73 -2.51
N GLN A 80 -6.61 18.70 -3.24
CA GLN A 80 -6.98 18.97 -4.63
C GLN A 80 -6.38 17.94 -5.57
N THR A 81 -5.20 17.43 -5.23
CA THR A 81 -4.47 16.47 -6.05
C THR A 81 -4.05 15.25 -5.25
N VAL A 82 -4.18 14.07 -5.86
CA VAL A 82 -3.57 12.84 -5.37
C VAL A 82 -2.80 12.18 -6.50
N LEU A 83 -1.59 11.76 -6.20
CA LEU A 83 -0.78 10.90 -7.06
C LEU A 83 -0.60 9.56 -6.39
N VAL A 84 -0.88 8.48 -7.13
CA VAL A 84 -0.69 7.12 -6.64
C VAL A 84 0.48 6.48 -7.40
N GLY A 85 1.56 6.25 -6.68
CA GLY A 85 2.72 5.50 -7.16
C GLY A 85 2.65 4.04 -6.71
N LEU A 86 3.01 3.11 -7.59
CA LEU A 86 3.22 1.71 -7.24
C LEU A 86 4.69 1.34 -7.41
N TRP A 87 5.21 0.55 -6.46
CA TRP A 87 6.58 0.04 -6.44
C TRP A 87 7.61 1.15 -6.62
N ARG A 88 7.44 2.22 -5.85
CA ARG A 88 8.30 3.40 -5.95
C ARG A 88 9.59 3.17 -5.16
N PRO A 89 10.77 3.33 -5.79
CA PRO A 89 12.02 3.39 -5.04
C PRO A 89 12.04 4.68 -4.22
N LEU A 90 12.34 4.55 -2.93
CA LEU A 90 12.53 5.64 -1.99
C LEU A 90 13.98 5.66 -1.55
N THR A 91 14.61 6.82 -1.72
CA THR A 91 16.00 7.04 -1.33
C THR A 91 16.12 7.12 0.19
N LEU A 92 17.12 6.43 0.72
CA LEU A 92 17.39 6.47 2.15
C LEU A 92 18.04 7.79 2.57
N PRO A 93 17.82 8.24 3.82
CA PRO A 93 18.56 9.38 4.36
C PRO A 93 20.08 9.17 4.26
N LEU A 94 20.83 10.26 4.08
CA LEU A 94 22.30 10.21 4.01
C LEU A 94 22.93 9.56 5.25
N ALA A 95 22.31 9.72 6.43
CA ALA A 95 22.76 9.08 7.67
C ALA A 95 22.81 7.55 7.59
N GLN A 96 22.04 6.92 6.70
CA GLN A 96 22.08 5.47 6.49
C GLN A 96 23.23 5.00 5.58
N HIS A 97 23.93 5.92 4.93
CA HIS A 97 25.01 5.62 3.99
C HIS A 97 26.40 5.71 4.62
N VAL A 98 26.48 5.96 5.93
CA VAL A 98 27.75 6.15 6.66
C VAL A 98 28.65 4.92 6.57
N ASP A 99 28.08 3.72 6.57
CA ASP A 99 28.82 2.44 6.42
C ASP A 99 28.96 2.00 4.96
N GLY A 100 28.67 2.88 4.00
CA GLY A 100 28.71 2.61 2.56
C GLY A 100 27.35 2.72 1.86
N PRO A 101 27.34 2.62 0.52
CA PRO A 101 26.13 2.75 -0.27
C PRO A 101 25.13 1.64 0.07
N ARG A 102 23.90 2.02 0.44
CA ARG A 102 22.80 1.10 0.67
C ARG A 102 21.78 1.24 -0.46
N PRO A 103 21.17 0.14 -0.93
CA PRO A 103 20.14 0.23 -1.96
C PRO A 103 18.90 0.95 -1.43
N ASP A 104 18.24 1.68 -2.34
CA ASP A 104 16.92 2.26 -2.12
C ASP A 104 15.92 1.19 -1.68
N VAL A 105 14.95 1.60 -0.87
CA VAL A 105 13.85 0.74 -0.43
C VAL A 105 12.65 0.95 -1.33
N VAL A 106 11.96 -0.12 -1.71
CA VAL A 106 10.81 -0.03 -2.60
C VAL A 106 9.54 -0.01 -1.77
N ALA A 107 8.79 1.10 -1.86
CA ALA A 107 7.43 1.18 -1.33
C ALA A 107 6.46 0.51 -2.30
N ASP A 108 5.61 -0.39 -1.81
CA ASP A 108 4.62 -1.02 -2.66
C ASP A 108 3.58 -0.03 -3.20
N VAL A 109 3.13 0.87 -2.33
CA VAL A 109 2.18 1.94 -2.66
C VAL A 109 2.63 3.24 -2.01
N THR A 110 2.65 4.32 -2.79
CA THR A 110 2.81 5.69 -2.29
C THR A 110 1.60 6.51 -2.72
N ILE A 111 0.94 7.17 -1.78
CA ILE A 111 -0.12 8.14 -2.06
C ILE A 111 0.41 9.51 -1.67
N GLU A 112 0.50 10.42 -2.63
CA GLU A 112 1.03 11.75 -2.40
C GLU A 112 -0.01 12.83 -2.66
N THR A 113 -0.05 13.80 -1.76
CA THR A 113 -0.83 15.04 -1.87
C THR A 113 0.10 16.23 -1.69
N GLU A 114 -0.44 17.43 -1.85
CA GLU A 114 0.25 18.69 -1.52
C GLU A 114 0.72 18.77 -0.05
N HIS A 115 0.08 18.07 0.87
CA HIS A 115 0.32 18.22 2.32
C HIS A 115 0.88 16.97 3.00
N ALA A 116 0.72 15.81 2.38
CA ALA A 116 1.01 14.54 3.03
C ALA A 116 1.39 13.41 2.07
N VAL A 117 2.13 12.44 2.62
CA VAL A 117 2.56 11.22 1.94
C VAL A 117 2.14 9.99 2.76
N TRP A 118 1.43 9.06 2.13
CA TRP A 118 1.22 7.73 2.70
C TRP A 118 2.13 6.74 1.99
N THR A 119 2.80 5.90 2.77
CA THR A 119 3.52 4.73 2.25
C THR A 119 2.86 3.48 2.81
N LEU A 120 2.35 2.64 1.92
CA LEU A 120 1.74 1.37 2.29
C LEU A 120 2.60 0.23 1.77
N THR A 121 2.80 -0.79 2.61
CA THR A 121 3.45 -2.05 2.23
C THR A 121 2.45 -3.20 2.30
N LEU A 122 2.60 -4.16 1.39
CA LEU A 122 1.79 -5.36 1.38
C LEU A 122 2.43 -6.41 2.26
N SER A 123 1.72 -6.86 3.29
CA SER A 123 2.15 -8.04 4.02
C SER A 123 2.11 -9.28 3.11
N GLY A 124 3.14 -10.12 3.22
CA GLY A 124 3.24 -11.38 2.51
C GLY A 124 2.88 -12.56 3.38
N ASP A 125 2.25 -13.57 2.76
CA ASP A 125 1.96 -14.84 3.41
C ASP A 125 3.22 -15.68 3.68
N ASP A 126 4.32 -15.38 2.97
CA ASP A 126 5.62 -16.02 3.11
C ASP A 126 6.45 -15.45 4.27
N LEU A 127 5.88 -15.64 5.46
CA LEU A 127 6.64 -15.69 6.71
C LEU A 127 7.57 -16.93 6.81
N ARG A 128 7.58 -17.80 5.79
CA ARG A 128 8.44 -19.01 5.74
C ARG A 128 9.80 -18.81 5.09
N ARG A 129 10.08 -17.66 4.46
CA ARG A 129 11.47 -17.32 4.13
C ARG A 129 12.16 -16.82 5.40
N VAL A 130 13.30 -17.43 5.68
CA VAL A 130 14.20 -17.24 6.81
C VAL A 130 14.81 -15.83 6.78
N GLU A 131 13.98 -14.81 6.89
CA GLU A 131 14.41 -13.51 7.40
C GLU A 131 14.09 -13.55 8.89
N SER A 132 15.14 -13.45 9.70
CA SER A 132 14.98 -13.31 11.15
C SER A 132 14.04 -12.15 11.45
N GLU A 133 13.31 -12.19 12.58
CA GLU A 133 12.47 -11.06 13.00
C GLU A 133 13.24 -9.75 12.95
N SER A 134 14.53 -9.76 13.33
CA SER A 134 15.45 -8.62 13.19
C SER A 134 15.51 -8.06 11.77
N ALA A 135 15.64 -8.90 10.74
CA ALA A 135 15.73 -8.44 9.35
C ALA A 135 14.43 -7.77 8.87
N LYS A 136 13.27 -8.27 9.32
CA LYS A 136 11.94 -7.68 9.00
C LYS A 136 11.70 -6.37 9.75
N GLU A 137 12.10 -6.34 11.02
CA GLU A 137 12.09 -5.15 11.86
C GLU A 137 12.91 -4.02 11.24
N ASP A 138 14.10 -4.36 10.74
CA ASP A 138 15.02 -3.43 10.08
C ASP A 138 14.48 -2.95 8.73
N SER A 139 13.81 -3.82 7.97
CA SER A 139 13.21 -3.46 6.67
C SER A 139 12.09 -2.42 6.82
N SER A 140 11.18 -2.62 7.78
CA SER A 140 10.09 -1.67 8.04
C SER A 140 10.60 -0.33 8.58
N ALA A 141 11.58 -0.36 9.48
CA ALA A 141 12.20 0.87 10.01
C ALA A 141 12.92 1.65 8.90
N ARG A 142 13.66 0.97 8.01
CA ARG A 142 14.29 1.60 6.84
C ARG A 142 13.29 2.20 5.87
N LEU A 143 12.16 1.52 5.63
CA LEU A 143 11.09 2.05 4.79
C LEU A 143 10.45 3.30 5.41
N ILE A 144 10.24 3.30 6.72
CA ILE A 144 9.72 4.47 7.44
C ILE A 144 10.70 5.66 7.37
N ASP A 145 12.00 5.41 7.55
CA ASP A 145 13.04 6.44 7.39
C ASP A 145 13.07 7.00 5.95
N ALA A 146 12.99 6.14 4.94
CA ALA A 146 12.97 6.56 3.53
C ALA A 146 11.71 7.36 3.18
N MET A 147 10.55 6.92 3.65
CA MET A 147 9.28 7.64 3.51
C MET A 147 9.37 9.01 4.16
N SER A 148 9.85 9.08 5.40
CA SER A 148 9.96 10.34 6.14
C SER A 148 10.90 11.32 5.42
N TRP A 149 12.03 10.84 4.89
CA TRP A 149 12.93 11.62 4.05
C TRP A 149 12.26 12.10 2.74
N HIS A 150 11.58 11.19 2.04
CA HIS A 150 10.85 11.49 0.80
C HIS A 150 9.71 12.50 0.99
N ALA A 151 9.03 12.45 2.14
CA ALA A 151 7.98 13.40 2.49
C ALA A 151 8.53 14.81 2.72
N GLY A 152 9.78 14.96 3.13
CA GLY A 152 10.40 16.24 3.45
C GLY A 152 9.69 16.90 4.62
N THR A 153 9.10 18.08 4.40
CA THR A 153 8.35 18.81 5.43
C THR A 153 6.88 18.40 5.53
N ARG A 154 6.37 17.59 4.60
CA ARG A 154 4.99 17.10 4.58
C ARG A 154 4.76 16.07 5.67
N ASP A 155 3.52 15.97 6.14
CA ASP A 155 3.13 14.89 7.05
C ASP A 155 3.28 13.53 6.35
N CYS A 156 3.72 12.52 7.07
CA CYS A 156 3.81 11.17 6.51
C CYS A 156 3.16 10.11 7.40
N TYR A 157 2.66 9.08 6.73
CA TYR A 157 1.84 8.05 7.32
C TYR A 157 2.25 6.69 6.77
N PHE A 158 2.54 5.75 7.66
CA PHE A 158 2.89 4.39 7.28
C PHE A 158 1.70 3.44 7.44
N GLY A 159 1.53 2.52 6.49
CA GLY A 159 0.49 1.49 6.55
C GLY A 159 0.98 0.12 6.13
N VAL A 160 0.44 -0.92 6.77
CA VAL A 160 0.54 -2.31 6.28
C VAL A 160 -0.81 -2.76 5.78
N ILE A 161 -0.85 -3.35 4.58
CA ILE A 161 -2.03 -3.98 4.00
C ILE A 161 -1.93 -5.49 4.24
N SER A 162 -2.88 -6.07 4.99
CA SER A 162 -2.89 -7.50 5.29
C SER A 162 -4.06 -8.24 4.63
N SER A 163 -3.81 -9.49 4.25
CA SER A 163 -4.87 -10.45 3.90
C SER A 163 -5.41 -11.20 5.12
N ARG A 164 -4.61 -11.27 6.20
CA ARG A 164 -4.93 -12.02 7.42
C ARG A 164 -5.57 -11.13 8.50
N PRO A 165 -6.28 -11.74 9.47
CA PRO A 165 -6.66 -11.05 10.70
C PRO A 165 -5.43 -10.45 11.39
N ARG A 166 -5.58 -9.26 11.98
CA ARG A 166 -4.48 -8.43 12.52
C ARG A 166 -3.51 -9.19 13.44
N HIS A 167 -3.99 -10.14 14.23
CA HIS A 167 -3.19 -10.85 15.24
C HIS A 167 -2.36 -12.01 14.68
N GLN A 168 -2.52 -12.35 13.39
CA GLN A 168 -1.83 -13.47 12.74
C GLN A 168 -0.81 -13.01 11.70
N ASP A 169 -0.55 -11.71 11.64
CA ASP A 169 0.32 -11.08 10.67
C ASP A 169 1.46 -10.36 11.40
N ALA A 170 2.69 -10.88 11.23
CA ALA A 170 3.86 -10.34 11.90
C ALA A 170 4.16 -8.89 11.47
N GLY A 171 3.84 -8.52 10.23
CA GLY A 171 3.98 -7.14 9.75
C GLY A 171 3.01 -6.20 10.48
N VAL A 172 1.79 -6.67 10.73
CA VAL A 172 0.81 -5.92 11.53
C VAL A 172 1.25 -5.82 12.99
N ALA A 173 1.73 -6.91 13.59
CA ALA A 173 2.23 -6.91 14.97
C ALA A 173 3.41 -5.93 15.16
N LEU A 174 4.34 -5.88 14.19
CA LEU A 174 5.45 -4.95 14.19
C LEU A 174 4.99 -3.49 14.08
N VAL A 175 4.04 -3.21 13.18
CA VAL A 175 3.45 -1.88 13.02
C VAL A 175 2.69 -1.46 14.27
N GLU A 176 1.96 -2.37 14.91
CA GLU A 176 1.32 -2.10 16.19
C GLU A 176 2.33 -1.77 17.29
N ARG A 177 3.50 -2.42 17.30
CA ARG A 177 4.60 -2.08 18.22
C ARG A 177 5.11 -0.66 17.98
N TYR A 178 5.34 -0.27 16.73
CA TYR A 178 5.77 1.10 16.39
C TYR A 178 4.70 2.14 16.69
N PHE A 179 3.43 1.80 16.45
CA PHE A 179 2.30 2.65 16.83
C PHE A 179 2.23 2.89 18.34
N ARG A 180 2.39 1.83 19.15
CA ARG A 180 2.35 1.92 20.62
C ARG A 180 3.58 2.62 21.21
N SER A 181 4.73 2.55 20.54
CA SER A 181 6.00 3.06 21.06
C SER A 181 6.82 3.71 19.95
N ARG A 182 6.76 5.05 19.90
CA ARG A 182 7.64 5.86 19.04
C ARG A 182 9.12 5.65 19.36
N GLU A 183 9.45 5.41 20.62
CA GLU A 183 10.81 5.05 21.06
C GLU A 183 11.29 3.74 20.43
N SER A 184 10.42 2.74 20.29
CA SER A 184 10.77 1.47 19.61
C SER A 184 11.16 1.68 18.15
N LEU A 185 10.51 2.65 17.47
CA LEU A 185 10.88 3.05 16.12
C LEU A 185 12.18 3.86 16.10
N GLN A 186 12.35 4.81 17.02
CA GLN A 186 13.56 5.64 17.11
C GLN A 186 14.83 4.82 17.40
N LEU A 187 14.74 3.77 18.23
CA LEU A 187 15.88 2.89 18.54
C LEU A 187 16.39 2.12 17.31
N ARG A 188 15.53 1.92 16.30
CA ARG A 188 15.83 1.17 15.08
C ARG A 188 16.05 2.07 13.87
N SER A 189 15.60 3.31 13.95
CA SER A 189 15.93 4.33 12.98
C SER A 189 17.42 4.67 13.08
N ALA A 190 18.09 4.64 11.93
CA ALA A 190 19.45 5.16 11.82
C ALA A 190 19.48 6.70 11.91
N SER A 191 18.31 7.34 11.85
CA SER A 191 18.13 8.78 11.79
C SER A 191 17.76 9.35 13.18
N ARG A 192 18.77 9.53 14.04
CA ARG A 192 18.57 9.65 15.49
C ARG A 192 17.85 10.90 16.02
N VAL A 193 17.62 11.98 15.26
CA VAL A 193 17.22 13.26 15.92
C VAL A 193 16.04 14.04 15.31
N ASN A 194 15.70 13.97 14.02
CA ASN A 194 14.60 14.82 13.52
C ASN A 194 13.77 14.27 12.35
N LEU A 195 14.23 13.20 11.70
CA LEU A 195 13.56 12.72 10.50
C LEU A 195 12.14 12.26 10.82
N LEU A 196 11.97 11.47 11.88
CA LEU A 196 10.66 10.96 12.26
C LEU A 196 9.66 12.01 12.77
N ALA A 197 9.99 13.31 12.87
CA ALA A 197 9.08 14.34 13.39
C ALA A 197 7.81 14.52 12.52
N ASN A 198 7.95 14.28 11.22
CA ASN A 198 6.86 14.36 10.26
C ASN A 198 6.03 13.06 10.18
N VAL A 199 6.43 11.97 10.85
CA VAL A 199 5.64 10.74 10.95
C VAL A 199 4.47 11.00 11.91
N LYS A 200 3.26 11.07 11.37
CA LYS A 200 2.03 11.41 12.11
C LYS A 200 1.16 10.20 12.43
N GLY A 201 1.30 9.10 11.71
CA GLY A 201 0.53 7.90 11.98
C GLY A 201 1.14 6.64 11.38
N ILE A 202 0.93 5.53 12.06
CA ILE A 202 1.37 4.19 11.67
C ILE A 202 0.18 3.26 11.90
N GLY A 203 -0.24 2.52 10.88
CA GLY A 203 -1.46 1.73 10.98
C GLY A 203 -1.47 0.49 10.09
N SER A 204 -2.55 -0.27 10.20
CA SER A 204 -2.79 -1.45 9.36
C SER A 204 -4.21 -1.42 8.81
N ILE A 205 -4.36 -1.84 7.55
CA ILE A 205 -5.64 -1.97 6.87
C ILE A 205 -5.72 -3.33 6.18
N ARG A 206 -6.93 -3.87 5.96
CA ARG A 206 -7.10 -5.12 5.22
C ARG A 206 -7.50 -4.87 3.77
N TRP A 207 -7.35 -5.88 2.92
CA TRP A 207 -7.92 -5.82 1.57
C TRP A 207 -9.44 -5.67 1.57
N THR A 208 -10.14 -6.33 2.50
CA THR A 208 -11.60 -6.18 2.68
C THR A 208 -12.00 -4.74 3.02
N ASP A 209 -11.15 -4.03 3.75
CA ASP A 209 -11.37 -2.65 4.15
C ASP A 209 -11.23 -1.70 2.95
N LEU A 210 -10.28 -1.98 2.05
CA LEU A 210 -10.12 -1.28 0.77
C LEU A 210 -11.27 -1.60 -0.19
N ALA A 211 -11.73 -2.86 -0.24
CA ALA A 211 -12.92 -3.26 -1.00
C ALA A 211 -14.16 -2.48 -0.54
N ALA A 212 -14.35 -2.34 0.77
CA ALA A 212 -15.46 -1.56 1.33
C ALA A 212 -15.37 -0.07 0.95
N ILE A 213 -14.16 0.51 0.84
CA ILE A 213 -13.99 1.89 0.33
C ILE A 213 -14.49 2.00 -1.11
N LEU A 214 -14.10 1.05 -1.96
CA LEU A 214 -14.54 1.03 -3.35
C LEU A 214 -16.06 0.81 -3.47
N GLY A 215 -16.65 -0.05 -2.64
CA GLY A 215 -18.10 -0.24 -2.58
C GLY A 215 -18.86 1.01 -2.10
N ASP A 216 -18.27 1.81 -1.22
CA ASP A 216 -18.82 3.11 -0.85
C ASP A 216 -18.76 4.12 -2.01
N CYS A 217 -17.68 4.12 -2.79
CA CYS A 217 -17.56 4.92 -4.00
C CYS A 217 -18.58 4.48 -5.06
N GLU A 218 -18.75 3.18 -5.29
CA GLU A 218 -19.77 2.67 -6.21
C GLU A 218 -21.18 3.19 -5.86
N ARG A 219 -21.53 3.23 -4.58
CA ARG A 219 -22.87 3.64 -4.12
C ARG A 219 -23.03 5.16 -3.96
N ALA A 220 -21.97 5.94 -4.17
CA ALA A 220 -22.00 7.38 -3.96
C ALA A 220 -22.78 8.09 -5.07
N ALA A 221 -23.96 8.62 -4.73
CA ALA A 221 -24.78 9.39 -5.66
C ALA A 221 -24.09 10.66 -6.19
N ALA A 222 -23.17 11.23 -5.42
CA ALA A 222 -22.42 12.44 -5.77
C ALA A 222 -21.27 12.21 -6.77
N LEU A 223 -20.90 10.96 -7.06
CA LEU A 223 -19.95 10.64 -8.12
C LEU A 223 -20.62 10.59 -9.49
N MET A 224 -19.85 10.74 -10.56
CA MET A 224 -20.30 10.51 -11.92
C MET A 224 -20.52 9.01 -12.19
N GLU A 225 -21.36 8.67 -13.17
CA GLU A 225 -21.63 7.26 -13.50
C GLU A 225 -20.36 6.50 -13.92
N ILE A 226 -19.44 7.17 -14.63
CA ILE A 226 -18.16 6.58 -15.01
C ILE A 226 -17.30 6.22 -13.80
N GLU A 227 -17.25 7.09 -12.78
CA GLU A 227 -16.50 6.87 -11.54
C GLU A 227 -17.12 5.72 -10.73
N ARG A 228 -18.44 5.70 -10.59
CA ARG A 228 -19.16 4.56 -9.99
C ARG A 228 -18.89 3.25 -10.72
N THR A 229 -18.87 3.29 -12.05
CA THR A 229 -18.59 2.11 -12.89
C THR A 229 -17.17 1.60 -12.68
N LEU A 230 -16.17 2.48 -12.57
CA LEU A 230 -14.79 2.10 -12.25
C LEU A 230 -14.70 1.42 -10.89
N ALA A 231 -15.34 2.00 -9.87
CA ALA A 231 -15.41 1.40 -8.54
C ALA A 231 -16.09 0.02 -8.56
N ARG A 232 -17.25 -0.10 -9.22
CA ARG A 232 -17.99 -1.37 -9.40
C ARG A 232 -17.15 -2.45 -10.08
N ASN A 233 -16.41 -2.10 -11.12
CA ASN A 233 -15.57 -3.06 -11.84
C ASN A 233 -14.46 -3.60 -10.94
N ALA A 234 -13.85 -2.73 -10.13
CA ALA A 234 -12.85 -3.15 -9.14
C ALA A 234 -13.46 -4.03 -8.05
N VAL A 235 -14.63 -3.68 -7.50
CA VAL A 235 -15.36 -4.49 -6.50
C VAL A 235 -15.72 -5.86 -7.08
N THR A 236 -16.36 -5.91 -8.25
CA THR A 236 -16.71 -7.16 -8.93
C THR A 236 -15.48 -8.05 -9.14
N TRP A 237 -14.34 -7.48 -9.52
CA TRP A 237 -13.10 -8.26 -9.65
C TRP A 237 -12.63 -8.80 -8.30
N LEU A 238 -12.65 -7.98 -7.23
CA LEU A 238 -12.29 -8.38 -5.87
C LEU A 238 -13.18 -9.51 -5.32
N GLU A 239 -14.48 -9.47 -5.57
CA GLU A 239 -15.43 -10.53 -5.22
C GLU A 239 -15.06 -11.85 -5.92
N ARG A 240 -14.78 -11.78 -7.23
CA ARG A 240 -14.42 -12.97 -8.02
C ARG A 240 -13.10 -13.61 -7.60
N VAL A 241 -12.17 -12.84 -7.03
CA VAL A 241 -10.90 -13.36 -6.47
C VAL A 241 -10.98 -13.66 -4.96
N GLY A 242 -12.16 -13.54 -4.35
CA GLY A 242 -12.43 -13.95 -2.96
C GLY A 242 -11.95 -12.97 -1.90
N ILE A 243 -11.89 -11.67 -2.20
CA ILE A 243 -11.48 -10.62 -1.26
C ILE A 243 -12.67 -9.85 -0.68
N ALA A 244 -13.66 -9.52 -1.51
CA ALA A 244 -14.82 -8.72 -1.16
C ALA A 244 -16.06 -9.60 -0.93
#